data_AF-A0A1N6TI39-F1
#
_entry.id   AF-A0A1N6TI39-F1
#
_cell.length_a   1.000
_cell.length_b   1.000
_cell.length_c   1.000
_cell.angle_alpha   90.00
_cell.angle_beta   90.00
_cell.angle_gamma   90.00
#
_symmetry.space_group_name_H-M   'P 1'
#
loop_
_entity.id
_entity.type
_entity.pdbx_description
1 polymer ?
#
loop_
_entity_poly.entity_id
_entity_poly.type
_entity_poly.pdbx_seq_one_letter_code
_entity_poly.pdbx_strand_id
1 'polypeptide(L)'
;MRVLLTGSAVPPPPDGAWPGRDVVPAAAGPSLADVASWWSAHGAVDTVPLAASGPAFLDALAPVAPEVLAGVVPGPGGAEVPVAVRRRASSPHEGVQARTVVVDASQVPATGEAVVVDADGTPTTVPARSSTAVGHLLALAVDAARAGSDPGRVVLATGGSTSHDAGFGALLALAGEPSASEVAPARLADVVRAARAALGGTHLVAAVASDVPLLGLHGASATLDARGVDPLVAQHLERALGAVAHDVAAAADRADAAGPGEHGIVGRDLLAGATAGRRLAALPGAGSGGGLGFAVAALGGRLVPALRVVADDVGLDARLADADVVVVLADELGAHELGEGTVREVAGRAARHALPVVVVARAVVAGRREQAAAGLSGAYAWGDGDPRDLVERVARTWSRG
;
A
#
# COMPACT_ATOMS: atom_id res chain seq x y z
N MET A 1 5.65 -31.37 14.92
CA MET A 1 5.90 -29.93 14.83
C MET A 1 5.07 -29.31 13.71
N ARG A 2 4.32 -28.26 14.01
CA ARG A 2 3.55 -27.42 13.09
C ARG A 2 4.36 -26.17 12.77
N VAL A 3 4.60 -25.90 11.49
CA VAL A 3 5.41 -24.78 11.01
C VAL A 3 4.50 -23.87 10.21
N LEU A 4 4.44 -22.59 10.59
CA LEU A 4 3.81 -21.58 9.77
C LEU A 4 4.88 -20.93 8.89
N LEU A 5 4.76 -21.12 7.59
CA LEU A 5 5.65 -20.55 6.59
C LEU A 5 4.94 -19.38 5.89
N THR A 6 5.57 -18.21 5.93
CA THR A 6 5.12 -16.98 5.27
C THR A 6 6.30 -16.30 4.59
N GLY A 7 6.04 -15.27 3.82
CA GLY A 7 7.07 -14.46 3.19
C GLY A 7 6.48 -13.36 2.34
N SER A 8 7.31 -12.40 1.99
CA SER A 8 6.94 -11.35 1.05
C SER A 8 6.99 -11.91 -0.37
N ALA A 9 5.97 -11.62 -1.18
CA ALA A 9 6.15 -11.73 -2.63
C ALA A 9 7.29 -10.80 -3.05
N VAL A 10 8.19 -11.28 -3.94
CA VAL A 10 9.24 -10.44 -4.50
C VAL A 10 8.57 -9.20 -5.12
N PRO A 11 8.95 -7.97 -4.75
CA PRO A 11 8.35 -6.78 -5.34
C PRO A 11 8.56 -6.84 -6.86
N PRO A 12 7.54 -6.49 -7.66
CA PRO A 12 7.67 -6.52 -9.11
C PRO A 12 8.84 -5.61 -9.54
N PRO A 13 9.57 -5.97 -10.61
CA PRO A 13 10.60 -5.08 -11.14
C PRO A 13 9.98 -3.72 -11.46
N PRO A 14 10.73 -2.61 -11.29
CA PRO A 14 10.24 -1.29 -11.64
C PRO A 14 9.80 -1.30 -13.11
N ASP A 15 8.63 -0.74 -13.39
CA ASP A 15 7.90 -0.85 -14.65
C ASP A 15 8.49 0.02 -15.78
N GLY A 16 9.65 0.65 -15.57
CA GLY A 16 10.32 1.53 -16.53
C GLY A 16 9.55 2.83 -16.83
N ALA A 17 8.36 3.01 -16.25
CA ALA A 17 7.83 4.34 -15.99
C ALA A 17 8.79 5.00 -15.01
N TRP A 18 9.14 6.27 -15.10
CA TRP A 18 10.26 6.92 -14.37
C TRP A 18 11.58 6.84 -15.16
N PRO A 19 12.04 7.98 -15.72
CA PRO A 19 13.37 8.05 -16.32
C PRO A 19 14.41 7.80 -15.22
N GLY A 20 15.25 6.78 -15.41
CA GLY A 20 16.24 6.36 -14.42
C GLY A 20 17.21 5.32 -14.98
N ARG A 21 18.18 4.90 -14.17
CA ARG A 21 19.15 3.85 -14.53
C ARG A 21 18.44 2.49 -14.67
N ASP A 22 18.92 1.64 -15.58
CA ASP A 22 18.44 0.26 -15.71
C ASP A 22 18.56 -0.47 -14.37
N VAL A 23 17.43 -0.80 -13.76
CA VAL A 23 17.38 -1.66 -12.57
C VAL A 23 17.30 -3.11 -13.06
N VAL A 24 18.37 -3.86 -12.86
CA VAL A 24 18.40 -5.29 -13.19
C VAL A 24 17.49 -6.04 -12.22
N PRO A 25 16.47 -6.80 -12.68
CA PRO A 25 15.67 -7.63 -11.80
C PRO A 25 16.55 -8.63 -11.05
N ALA A 26 16.37 -8.75 -9.73
CA ALA A 26 17.05 -9.79 -8.97
C ALA A 26 16.66 -11.18 -9.50
N ALA A 27 17.60 -12.12 -9.52
CA ALA A 27 17.32 -13.51 -9.86
C ALA A 27 16.23 -14.06 -8.90
N ALA A 28 15.20 -14.72 -9.45
CA ALA A 28 14.11 -15.24 -8.66
C ALA A 28 14.63 -16.27 -7.65
N GLY A 29 14.51 -15.96 -6.36
CA GLY A 29 14.75 -16.89 -5.28
C GLY A 29 13.69 -18.01 -5.21
N PRO A 30 13.77 -18.91 -4.22
CA PRO A 30 12.75 -19.94 -4.04
C PRO A 30 11.38 -19.32 -3.74
N SER A 31 10.32 -20.03 -4.11
CA SER A 31 8.95 -19.68 -3.71
C SER A 31 8.60 -20.23 -2.33
N LEU A 32 7.49 -19.77 -1.74
CA LEU A 32 6.95 -20.37 -0.52
C LEU A 32 6.63 -21.86 -0.69
N ALA A 33 6.19 -22.28 -1.89
CA ALA A 33 5.91 -23.68 -2.19
C ALA A 33 7.19 -24.53 -2.21
N ASP A 34 8.29 -23.98 -2.73
CA ASP A 34 9.59 -24.65 -2.72
C ASP A 34 10.08 -24.86 -1.27
N VAL A 35 10.07 -23.79 -0.47
CA VAL A 35 10.49 -23.85 0.94
C VAL A 35 9.58 -24.79 1.75
N ALA A 36 8.27 -24.77 1.50
CA ALA A 36 7.34 -25.71 2.13
C ALA A 36 7.66 -27.17 1.79
N SER A 37 7.95 -27.44 0.52
CA SER A 37 8.35 -28.77 0.05
C SER A 37 9.61 -29.26 0.76
N TRP A 38 10.64 -28.42 0.86
CA TRP A 38 11.89 -28.76 1.53
C TRP A 38 11.75 -28.93 3.05
N TRP A 39 10.84 -28.19 3.68
CA TRP A 39 10.58 -28.30 5.11
C TRP A 39 9.65 -29.47 5.48
N SER A 40 8.83 -29.96 4.54
CA SER A 40 7.79 -30.98 4.80
C SER A 40 8.31 -32.29 5.40
N ALA A 41 9.58 -32.66 5.15
CA ALA A 41 10.22 -33.82 5.76
C ALA A 41 10.46 -33.67 7.28
N HIS A 42 10.31 -32.46 7.82
CA HIS A 42 10.63 -32.07 9.20
C HIS A 42 9.42 -31.62 10.02
N GLY A 43 8.23 -31.49 9.42
CA GLY A 43 7.02 -31.08 10.13
C GLY A 43 5.84 -30.82 9.19
N ALA A 44 4.67 -30.60 9.79
CA ALA A 44 3.49 -30.15 9.05
C ALA A 44 3.63 -28.67 8.75
N VAL A 45 3.61 -28.29 7.47
CA VAL A 45 3.79 -26.89 7.03
C VAL A 45 2.45 -26.31 6.61
N ASP A 46 2.05 -25.21 7.23
CA ASP A 46 0.98 -24.34 6.75
C ASP A 46 1.61 -23.12 6.07
N THR A 47 1.15 -22.77 4.86
CA THR A 47 1.68 -21.65 4.09
C THR A 47 0.68 -20.51 4.03
N VAL A 48 1.12 -19.31 4.40
CA VAL A 48 0.31 -18.09 4.33
C VAL A 48 1.08 -17.03 3.52
N PRO A 49 0.69 -16.75 2.27
CA PRO A 49 1.33 -15.68 1.51
C PRO A 49 0.91 -14.32 2.08
N LEU A 50 1.88 -13.41 2.24
CA LEU A 50 1.63 -12.01 2.56
C LEU A 50 2.21 -11.13 1.45
N ALA A 51 1.49 -10.07 1.11
CA ALA A 51 1.93 -9.10 0.12
C ALA A 51 1.41 -7.72 0.50
N ALA A 52 2.26 -6.70 0.31
CA ALA A 52 1.93 -5.31 0.62
C ALA A 52 1.54 -4.49 -0.62
N SER A 53 1.79 -5.01 -1.82
CA SER A 53 1.74 -4.23 -3.06
C SER A 53 1.53 -5.09 -4.30
N GLY A 54 0.98 -4.48 -5.34
CA GLY A 54 0.86 -5.08 -6.66
C GLY A 54 -0.07 -6.29 -6.71
N PRO A 55 -0.07 -7.04 -7.84
CA PRO A 55 -1.02 -8.13 -8.07
C PRO A 55 -0.99 -9.20 -6.97
N ALA A 56 0.18 -9.41 -6.36
CA ALA A 56 0.37 -10.33 -5.24
C ALA A 56 -0.49 -9.98 -4.01
N PHE A 57 -0.84 -8.69 -3.80
CA PHE A 57 -1.76 -8.28 -2.75
C PHE A 57 -3.16 -8.88 -2.95
N LEU A 58 -3.68 -8.84 -4.18
CA LEU A 58 -4.96 -9.45 -4.50
C LEU A 58 -4.86 -10.98 -4.42
N ASP A 59 -3.76 -11.59 -4.88
CA ASP A 59 -3.58 -13.04 -4.81
C ASP A 59 -3.52 -13.56 -3.37
N ALA A 60 -2.87 -12.83 -2.46
CA ALA A 60 -2.82 -13.18 -1.05
C ALA A 60 -4.22 -13.22 -0.40
N LEU A 61 -5.16 -12.40 -0.90
CA LEU A 61 -6.54 -12.34 -0.42
C LEU A 61 -7.47 -13.34 -1.12
N ALA A 62 -6.99 -14.09 -2.12
CA ALA A 62 -7.81 -15.06 -2.86
C ALA A 62 -8.57 -16.07 -1.99
N PRO A 63 -8.00 -16.62 -0.90
CA PRO A 63 -8.71 -17.59 -0.05
C PRO A 63 -9.94 -17.02 0.67
N VAL A 64 -9.98 -15.70 0.89
CA VAL A 64 -11.02 -15.03 1.70
C VAL A 64 -11.88 -14.06 0.90
N ALA A 65 -11.42 -13.66 -0.28
CA ALA A 65 -12.17 -12.91 -1.29
C ALA A 65 -12.09 -13.66 -2.65
N PRO A 66 -12.75 -14.83 -2.76
CA PRO A 66 -12.59 -15.72 -3.91
C PRO A 66 -13.27 -15.18 -5.19
N GLU A 67 -14.27 -14.32 -5.05
CA GLU A 67 -14.96 -13.75 -6.19
C GLU A 67 -14.10 -12.68 -6.88
N VAL A 68 -13.91 -12.85 -8.20
CA VAL A 68 -13.20 -11.90 -9.05
C VAL A 68 -14.19 -11.29 -10.03
N LEU A 69 -14.27 -9.97 -10.05
CA LEU A 69 -15.05 -9.21 -11.02
C LEU A 69 -14.08 -8.56 -12.01
N ALA A 70 -14.26 -8.85 -13.30
CA ALA A 70 -13.55 -8.16 -14.36
C ALA A 70 -14.27 -6.86 -14.72
N GLY A 71 -13.50 -5.82 -14.96
CA GLY A 71 -13.98 -4.50 -15.35
C GLY A 71 -13.05 -3.84 -16.37
N VAL A 72 -13.49 -2.70 -16.88
CA VAL A 72 -12.69 -1.84 -17.73
C VAL A 72 -12.85 -0.42 -17.21
N VAL A 73 -11.73 0.29 -17.08
CA VAL A 73 -11.72 1.70 -16.65
C VAL A 73 -10.99 2.56 -17.66
N PRO A 74 -11.35 3.85 -17.81
CA PRO A 74 -10.59 4.77 -18.62
C PRO A 74 -9.17 4.94 -18.06
N GLY A 75 -8.19 4.76 -18.94
CA GLY A 75 -6.78 5.04 -18.72
C GLY A 75 -6.36 6.33 -19.43
N PRO A 76 -5.07 6.65 -19.36
CA PRO A 76 -4.54 7.85 -19.99
C PRO A 76 -4.73 7.85 -21.51
N GLY A 77 -5.00 9.04 -22.07
CA GLY A 77 -5.28 9.19 -23.50
C GLY A 77 -6.61 8.54 -23.95
N GLY A 78 -7.49 8.16 -23.03
CA GLY A 78 -8.76 7.50 -23.33
C GLY A 78 -8.62 6.00 -23.61
N ALA A 79 -7.47 5.39 -23.33
CA ALA A 79 -7.28 3.95 -23.47
C ALA A 79 -8.20 3.18 -22.52
N GLU A 80 -8.73 2.04 -22.95
CA GLU A 80 -9.49 1.14 -22.08
C GLU A 80 -8.52 0.22 -21.33
N VAL A 81 -8.55 0.27 -19.99
CA VAL A 81 -7.66 -0.53 -19.13
C VAL A 81 -8.47 -1.65 -18.48
N PRO A 82 -8.20 -2.92 -18.80
CA PRO A 82 -8.83 -4.04 -18.12
C PRO A 82 -8.32 -4.13 -16.67
N VAL A 83 -9.24 -4.33 -15.75
CA VAL A 83 -8.94 -4.46 -14.31
C VAL A 83 -9.68 -5.65 -13.71
N ALA A 84 -9.10 -6.22 -12.66
CA ALA A 84 -9.74 -7.25 -11.84
C ALA A 84 -9.88 -6.73 -10.40
N VAL A 85 -11.07 -6.90 -9.83
CA VAL A 85 -11.34 -6.56 -8.43
C VAL A 85 -11.80 -7.80 -7.68
N ARG A 86 -11.38 -7.94 -6.43
CA ARG A 86 -11.83 -9.05 -5.58
C ARG A 86 -12.99 -8.61 -4.70
N ARG A 87 -13.96 -9.48 -4.53
CA ARG A 87 -15.12 -9.22 -3.69
C ARG A 87 -15.26 -10.29 -2.61
N ARG A 88 -15.49 -9.83 -1.38
CA ARG A 88 -15.89 -10.65 -0.24
C ARG A 88 -17.32 -10.27 0.15
N ALA A 89 -18.19 -11.28 0.24
CA ALA A 89 -19.54 -11.09 0.72
C ALA A 89 -19.54 -10.64 2.19
N SER A 90 -20.61 -9.97 2.62
CA SER A 90 -20.83 -9.66 4.03
C SER A 90 -20.91 -10.98 4.83
N SER A 91 -20.16 -11.06 5.94
CA SER A 91 -20.21 -12.21 6.85
C SER A 91 -20.86 -11.78 8.16
N PRO A 92 -22.03 -12.36 8.52
CA PRO A 92 -22.68 -12.04 9.79
C PRO A 92 -21.89 -12.51 11.03
N HIS A 93 -20.87 -13.35 10.87
CA HIS A 93 -20.09 -13.93 11.98
C HIS A 93 -18.84 -13.11 12.38
N GLU A 94 -18.38 -12.18 11.53
CA GLU A 94 -17.09 -11.47 11.73
C GLU A 94 -17.26 -9.99 12.13
N GLY A 95 -18.49 -9.54 12.43
CA GLY A 95 -18.75 -8.14 12.79
C GLY A 95 -18.62 -7.14 11.63
N VAL A 96 -18.10 -7.56 10.47
CA VAL A 96 -18.07 -6.77 9.23
C VAL A 96 -19.36 -7.06 8.44
N GLN A 97 -20.39 -6.27 8.74
CA GLN A 97 -21.71 -6.33 8.11
C GLN A 97 -21.71 -5.87 6.63
N ALA A 98 -20.60 -5.31 6.14
CA ALA A 98 -20.55 -4.68 4.82
C ALA A 98 -19.81 -5.54 3.79
N ARG A 99 -20.39 -5.64 2.58
CA ARG A 99 -19.70 -6.21 1.41
C ARG A 99 -18.39 -5.47 1.16
N THR A 100 -17.29 -6.19 1.02
CA THR A 100 -15.96 -5.61 0.80
C THR A 100 -15.48 -5.86 -0.61
N VAL A 101 -15.08 -4.81 -1.32
CA VAL A 101 -14.36 -4.89 -2.60
C VAL A 101 -12.91 -4.45 -2.37
N VAL A 102 -11.98 -5.23 -2.90
CA VAL A 102 -10.55 -4.97 -2.81
C VAL A 102 -10.02 -4.72 -4.21
N VAL A 103 -9.32 -3.60 -4.37
CA VAL A 103 -8.72 -3.15 -5.63
C VAL A 103 -7.27 -2.79 -5.42
N ASP A 104 -6.50 -2.86 -6.50
CA ASP A 104 -5.08 -2.53 -6.51
C ASP A 104 -4.79 -1.44 -7.54
N ALA A 105 -4.21 -0.33 -7.07
CA ALA A 105 -3.86 0.81 -7.89
C ALA A 105 -2.78 0.48 -8.94
N SER A 106 -1.97 -0.56 -8.75
CA SER A 106 -0.94 -0.92 -9.75
C SER A 106 -1.53 -1.48 -11.05
N GLN A 107 -2.82 -1.81 -11.09
CA GLN A 107 -3.48 -2.31 -12.30
C GLN A 107 -3.71 -1.22 -13.35
N VAL A 108 -3.68 0.05 -12.93
CA VAL A 108 -3.95 1.18 -13.82
C VAL A 108 -2.68 2.02 -14.03
N PRO A 109 -2.32 2.32 -15.28
CA PRO A 109 -1.11 3.08 -15.58
C PRO A 109 -1.29 4.55 -15.21
N ALA A 110 -0.25 5.14 -14.61
CA ALA A 110 -0.14 6.58 -14.45
C ALA A 110 0.73 7.18 -15.55
N THR A 111 0.22 8.16 -16.27
CA THR A 111 1.02 8.96 -17.23
C THR A 111 0.71 10.44 -17.09
N GLY A 112 1.43 11.27 -17.84
CA GLY A 112 1.37 12.72 -17.75
C GLY A 112 2.75 13.31 -17.54
N GLU A 113 2.90 14.56 -17.93
CA GLU A 113 4.14 15.32 -17.89
C GLU A 113 3.89 16.67 -17.23
N ALA A 114 4.86 17.14 -16.44
CA ALA A 114 4.92 18.47 -15.88
C ALA A 114 6.22 19.12 -16.36
N VAL A 115 6.18 20.40 -16.69
CA VAL A 115 7.39 21.16 -16.97
C VAL A 115 7.84 21.79 -15.66
N VAL A 116 9.05 21.46 -15.23
CA VAL A 116 9.73 22.06 -14.08
C VAL A 116 10.88 22.93 -14.57
N VAL A 117 11.29 23.92 -13.79
CA VAL A 117 12.38 24.83 -14.18
C VAL A 117 13.57 24.56 -13.29
N ASP A 118 14.67 24.08 -13.86
CA ASP A 118 15.90 23.77 -13.16
C ASP A 118 16.54 25.01 -12.51
N ALA A 119 17.52 24.80 -11.64
CA ALA A 119 18.18 25.87 -10.89
C ALA A 119 18.88 26.90 -11.80
N ASP A 120 19.23 26.51 -13.03
CA ASP A 120 19.80 27.37 -14.07
C ASP A 120 18.73 28.07 -14.95
N GLY A 121 17.45 27.82 -14.69
CA GLY A 121 16.32 28.38 -15.45
C GLY A 121 15.89 27.52 -16.63
N THR A 122 16.49 26.35 -16.86
CA THR A 122 16.13 25.47 -17.98
C THR A 122 14.81 24.74 -17.71
N PRO A 123 13.80 24.81 -18.60
CA PRO A 123 12.60 24.02 -18.47
C PRO A 123 12.88 22.55 -18.80
N THR A 124 12.64 21.67 -17.84
CA THR A 124 12.79 20.22 -17.94
C THR A 124 11.44 19.56 -17.77
N THR A 125 11.06 18.70 -18.70
CA THR A 125 9.82 17.93 -18.61
C THR A 125 10.04 16.70 -17.74
N VAL A 126 9.21 16.54 -16.71
CA VAL A 126 9.25 15.42 -15.77
C VAL A 126 7.90 14.70 -15.76
N PRO A 127 7.84 13.39 -15.51
CA PRO A 127 6.55 12.68 -15.45
C PRO A 127 5.70 13.18 -14.27
N ALA A 128 4.52 13.74 -14.55
CA ALA A 128 3.55 14.17 -13.52
C ALA A 128 2.67 13.01 -13.01
N ARG A 129 2.65 11.88 -13.75
CA ARG A 129 2.04 10.60 -13.35
C ARG A 129 0.69 10.74 -12.64
N SER A 130 -0.36 11.05 -13.40
CA SER A 130 -1.68 11.28 -12.84
C SER A 130 -2.34 10.02 -12.26
N SER A 131 -3.11 10.19 -11.18
CA SER A 131 -3.94 9.16 -10.53
C SER A 131 -5.38 9.07 -11.05
N THR A 132 -5.75 9.77 -12.14
CA THR A 132 -7.12 9.77 -12.69
C THR A 132 -7.69 8.38 -12.92
N ALA A 133 -6.90 7.45 -13.50
CA ALA A 133 -7.33 6.08 -13.73
C ALA A 133 -7.63 5.32 -12.42
N VAL A 134 -6.94 5.67 -11.32
CA VAL A 134 -7.23 5.13 -9.97
C VAL A 134 -8.58 5.63 -9.47
N GLY A 135 -8.94 6.89 -9.76
CA GLY A 135 -10.28 7.40 -9.42
C GLY A 135 -11.40 6.67 -10.15
N HIS A 136 -11.20 6.30 -11.42
CA HIS A 136 -12.14 5.46 -12.15
C HIS A 136 -12.21 4.02 -11.61
N LEU A 137 -11.07 3.44 -11.22
CA LEU A 137 -11.03 2.16 -10.51
C LEU A 137 -11.79 2.21 -9.18
N LEU A 138 -11.65 3.29 -8.42
CA LEU A 138 -12.39 3.50 -7.17
C LEU A 138 -13.90 3.63 -7.41
N ALA A 139 -14.33 4.36 -8.45
CA ALA A 139 -15.74 4.47 -8.81
C ALA A 139 -16.34 3.09 -9.13
N LEU A 140 -15.64 2.29 -9.96
CA LEU A 140 -16.03 0.91 -10.28
C LEU A 140 -16.11 0.04 -9.02
N ALA A 141 -15.14 0.17 -8.10
CA ALA A 141 -15.10 -0.57 -6.85
C ALA A 141 -16.27 -0.22 -5.91
N VAL A 142 -16.61 1.07 -5.82
CA VAL A 142 -17.74 1.57 -5.03
C VAL A 142 -19.05 1.00 -5.55
N ASP A 143 -19.26 1.03 -6.87
CA ASP A 143 -20.46 0.46 -7.47
C ASP A 143 -20.56 -1.06 -7.24
N ALA A 144 -19.44 -1.78 -7.29
CA ALA A 144 -19.38 -3.21 -6.98
C ALA A 144 -19.60 -3.53 -5.49
N ALA A 145 -19.23 -2.61 -4.58
CA ALA A 145 -19.35 -2.76 -3.14
C ALA A 145 -20.76 -2.50 -2.62
N ARG A 146 -21.54 -1.66 -3.31
CA ARG A 146 -22.91 -1.32 -2.90
C ARG A 146 -23.88 -2.49 -3.05
N ALA A 147 -24.81 -2.60 -2.11
CA ALA A 147 -25.89 -3.59 -2.16
C ALA A 147 -27.17 -3.03 -1.51
N GLY A 148 -28.11 -2.54 -2.32
CA GLY A 148 -29.33 -1.94 -1.81
C GLY A 148 -29.02 -0.68 -0.99
N SER A 149 -29.28 -0.73 0.33
CA SER A 149 -28.98 0.37 1.26
C SER A 149 -27.63 0.25 1.97
N ASP A 150 -26.93 -0.89 1.83
CA ASP A 150 -25.58 -1.06 2.38
C ASP A 150 -24.56 -0.31 1.50
N PRO A 151 -23.86 0.70 2.04
CA PRO A 151 -22.85 1.44 1.30
C PRO A 151 -21.61 0.59 1.00
N GLY A 152 -21.40 -0.53 1.69
CA GLY A 152 -20.25 -1.41 1.46
C GLY A 152 -18.92 -0.83 1.93
N ARG A 153 -17.84 -1.54 1.60
CA ARG A 153 -16.46 -1.18 1.94
C ARG A 153 -15.55 -1.37 0.73
N VAL A 154 -14.65 -0.43 0.50
CA VAL A 154 -13.59 -0.52 -0.52
C VAL A 154 -12.23 -0.46 0.15
N VAL A 155 -11.37 -1.41 -0.20
CA VAL A 155 -9.94 -1.43 0.15
C VAL A 155 -9.14 -1.15 -1.11
N LEU A 156 -8.41 -0.03 -1.12
CA LEU A 156 -7.47 0.34 -2.18
C LEU A 156 -6.05 -0.02 -1.71
N ALA A 157 -5.42 -1.01 -2.33
CA ALA A 157 -3.98 -1.18 -2.22
C ALA A 157 -3.28 -0.09 -3.03
N THR A 158 -2.42 0.68 -2.36
CA THR A 158 -1.68 1.79 -2.99
C THR A 158 -0.27 1.39 -3.42
N GLY A 159 0.23 0.25 -2.92
CA GLY A 159 1.56 -0.27 -3.24
C GLY A 159 1.69 -0.67 -4.70
N GLY A 160 2.80 -0.33 -5.32
CA GLY A 160 3.05 -0.61 -6.75
C GLY A 160 2.41 0.41 -7.70
N SER A 161 1.64 1.38 -7.19
CA SER A 161 1.18 2.50 -8.01
C SER A 161 2.35 3.32 -8.56
N THR A 162 2.19 3.78 -9.80
CA THR A 162 3.12 4.69 -10.47
C THR A 162 2.66 6.13 -10.49
N SER A 163 1.49 6.43 -9.90
CA SER A 163 1.00 7.80 -9.71
C SER A 163 1.92 8.63 -8.83
N HIS A 164 1.92 9.96 -9.02
CA HIS A 164 2.68 10.93 -8.23
C HIS A 164 2.11 12.36 -8.31
N ASP A 165 0.81 12.49 -8.06
CA ASP A 165 0.06 13.74 -8.15
C ASP A 165 -0.73 14.08 -6.87
N ALA A 166 -0.28 13.56 -5.73
CA ALA A 166 -0.99 13.65 -4.44
C ALA A 166 -2.41 13.04 -4.47
N GLY A 167 -2.65 12.11 -5.40
CA GLY A 167 -3.98 11.52 -5.61
C GLY A 167 -5.01 12.51 -6.19
N PHE A 168 -4.55 13.64 -6.73
CA PHE A 168 -5.44 14.70 -7.21
C PHE A 168 -6.28 14.29 -8.41
N GLY A 169 -5.69 13.57 -9.37
CA GLY A 169 -6.43 12.97 -10.49
C GLY A 169 -7.55 12.04 -10.00
N ALA A 170 -7.30 11.23 -8.96
CA ALA A 170 -8.32 10.37 -8.39
C ALA A 170 -9.50 11.16 -7.78
N LEU A 171 -9.23 12.29 -7.11
CA LEU A 171 -10.27 13.19 -6.58
C LEU A 171 -11.12 13.79 -7.71
N LEU A 172 -10.48 14.28 -8.77
CA LEU A 172 -11.17 14.86 -9.93
C LEU A 172 -12.05 13.83 -10.65
N ALA A 173 -11.51 12.64 -10.91
CA ALA A 173 -12.24 11.54 -11.53
C ALA A 173 -13.48 11.12 -10.73
N LEU A 174 -13.37 11.01 -9.40
CA LEU A 174 -14.51 10.71 -8.53
C LEU A 174 -15.55 11.85 -8.51
N ALA A 175 -15.11 13.10 -8.63
CA ALA A 175 -15.99 14.26 -8.72
C ALA A 175 -16.65 14.43 -10.09
N GLY A 176 -16.22 13.67 -11.12
CA GLY A 176 -16.67 13.84 -12.50
C GLY A 176 -16.06 15.06 -13.20
N GLU A 177 -14.92 15.57 -12.73
CA GLU A 177 -14.21 16.70 -13.33
C GLU A 177 -13.18 16.21 -14.38
N PRO A 178 -13.05 16.90 -15.53
CA PRO A 178 -12.28 16.41 -16.67
C PRO A 178 -10.76 16.54 -16.50
N SER A 179 -10.27 17.64 -15.89
CA SER A 179 -8.84 17.88 -15.76
C SER A 179 -8.49 18.85 -14.63
N ALA A 180 -7.26 18.73 -14.11
CA ALA A 180 -6.70 19.62 -13.09
C ALA A 180 -6.60 21.08 -13.56
N SER A 181 -6.26 21.30 -14.84
CA SER A 181 -6.06 22.63 -15.43
C SER A 181 -7.33 23.49 -15.48
N GLU A 182 -8.50 22.86 -15.38
CA GLU A 182 -9.80 23.54 -15.49
C GLU A 182 -10.40 23.86 -14.11
N VAL A 183 -9.80 23.39 -13.03
CA VAL A 183 -10.31 23.57 -11.67
C VAL A 183 -9.58 24.71 -10.96
N ALA A 184 -10.25 25.86 -10.85
CA ALA A 184 -9.77 26.94 -10.00
C ALA A 184 -9.71 26.50 -8.51
N PRO A 185 -8.70 26.91 -7.73
CA PRO A 185 -8.56 26.53 -6.31
C PRO A 185 -9.80 26.80 -5.45
N ALA A 186 -10.58 27.83 -5.80
CA ALA A 186 -11.85 28.15 -5.14
C ALA A 186 -12.87 27.00 -5.24
N ARG A 187 -12.91 26.27 -6.35
CA ARG A 187 -13.85 25.16 -6.63
C ARG A 187 -13.44 23.83 -5.99
N LEU A 188 -12.23 23.71 -5.45
CA LEU A 188 -11.74 22.44 -4.91
C LEU A 188 -12.58 21.89 -3.75
N ALA A 189 -13.21 22.76 -2.95
CA ALA A 189 -14.12 22.30 -1.89
C ALA A 189 -15.36 21.60 -2.48
N ASP A 190 -15.82 22.03 -3.66
CA ASP A 190 -16.92 21.39 -4.37
C ASP A 190 -16.49 20.07 -4.99
N VAL A 191 -15.26 19.99 -5.51
CA VAL A 191 -14.65 18.73 -6.00
C VAL A 191 -14.58 17.70 -4.87
N VAL A 192 -14.04 18.06 -3.70
CA VAL A 192 -13.97 17.15 -2.54
C VAL A 192 -15.37 16.71 -2.11
N ARG A 193 -16.36 17.62 -2.10
CA ARG A 193 -17.74 17.27 -1.76
C ARG A 193 -18.37 16.33 -2.78
N ALA A 194 -18.18 16.58 -4.07
CA ALA A 194 -18.68 15.74 -5.15
C ALA A 194 -18.04 14.34 -5.11
N ALA A 195 -16.73 14.25 -4.89
CA ALA A 195 -16.03 12.98 -4.74
C ALA A 195 -16.53 12.19 -3.52
N ARG A 196 -16.74 12.84 -2.37
CA ARG A 196 -17.35 12.20 -1.17
C ARG A 196 -18.79 11.76 -1.43
N ALA A 197 -19.57 12.56 -2.17
CA ALA A 197 -20.92 12.19 -2.57
C ALA A 197 -20.91 10.97 -3.51
N ALA A 198 -19.95 10.88 -4.44
CA ALA A 198 -19.77 9.73 -5.30
C ALA A 198 -19.44 8.45 -4.52
N LEU A 199 -18.70 8.55 -3.40
CA LEU A 199 -18.51 7.43 -2.47
C LEU A 199 -19.82 7.01 -1.77
N GLY A 200 -20.78 7.92 -1.58
CA GLY A 200 -22.13 7.63 -1.06
C GLY A 200 -22.12 6.83 0.25
N GLY A 201 -21.23 7.20 1.18
CA GLY A 201 -21.08 6.55 2.48
C GLY A 201 -20.22 5.28 2.49
N THR A 202 -19.71 4.83 1.34
CA THR A 202 -18.83 3.64 1.26
C THR A 202 -17.64 3.79 2.19
N HIS A 203 -17.37 2.76 3.01
CA HIS A 203 -16.21 2.77 3.89
C HIS A 203 -14.92 2.61 3.07
N LEU A 204 -14.15 3.69 2.93
CA LEU A 204 -12.91 3.68 2.16
C LEU A 204 -11.70 3.43 3.07
N VAL A 205 -10.86 2.47 2.68
CA VAL A 205 -9.60 2.14 3.35
C VAL A 205 -8.47 2.08 2.32
N ALA A 206 -7.39 2.83 2.54
CA ALA A 206 -6.14 2.62 1.83
C ALA A 206 -5.31 1.57 2.58
N ALA A 207 -5.02 0.45 1.92
CA ALA A 207 -3.99 -0.49 2.32
C ALA A 207 -2.64 0.07 1.85
N VAL A 208 -1.95 0.77 2.76
CA VAL A 208 -0.70 1.48 2.46
C VAL A 208 0.50 0.55 2.58
N ALA A 209 1.33 0.49 1.54
CA ALA A 209 2.51 -0.39 1.51
C ALA A 209 3.71 0.16 2.31
N SER A 210 3.66 1.43 2.69
CA SER A 210 4.66 2.08 3.53
C SER A 210 4.01 3.15 4.41
N ASP A 211 4.70 3.53 5.49
CA ASP A 211 4.31 4.58 6.43
C ASP A 211 4.81 5.99 6.03
N VAL A 212 5.43 6.09 4.85
CA VAL A 212 5.96 7.32 4.28
C VAL A 212 4.92 8.45 4.27
N PRO A 213 5.21 9.64 4.84
CA PRO A 213 4.35 10.81 4.73
C PRO A 213 4.32 11.33 3.29
N LEU A 214 3.38 12.22 2.97
CA LEU A 214 3.31 12.79 1.62
C LEU A 214 4.52 13.68 1.33
N LEU A 215 4.91 14.52 2.29
CA LEU A 215 5.92 15.56 2.13
C LEU A 215 7.04 15.42 3.16
N GLY A 216 8.18 16.06 2.89
CA GLY A 216 9.34 16.17 3.76
C GLY A 216 10.54 15.36 3.29
N LEU A 217 11.58 15.32 4.13
CA LEU A 217 12.86 14.65 3.81
C LEU A 217 12.72 13.14 3.55
N HIS A 218 11.66 12.53 4.07
CA HIS A 218 11.32 11.13 3.86
C HIS A 218 9.93 11.01 3.21
N GLY A 219 9.47 12.04 2.49
CA GLY A 219 8.16 12.08 1.83
C GLY A 219 8.11 11.25 0.55
N ALA A 220 6.95 11.25 -0.12
CA ALA A 220 6.72 10.45 -1.32
C ALA A 220 7.79 10.66 -2.39
N SER A 221 8.18 11.92 -2.65
CA SER A 221 9.17 12.24 -3.69
C SER A 221 10.58 11.76 -3.33
N ALA A 222 10.92 11.70 -2.04
CA ALA A 222 12.23 11.20 -1.60
C ALA A 222 12.41 9.70 -1.91
N THR A 223 11.31 8.93 -1.98
CA THR A 223 11.35 7.50 -2.31
C THR A 223 11.63 7.21 -3.79
N LEU A 224 11.54 8.22 -4.66
CA LEU A 224 11.78 8.07 -6.10
C LEU A 224 13.25 7.82 -6.45
N ASP A 225 14.18 8.07 -5.54
CA ASP A 225 15.60 7.73 -5.71
C ASP A 225 15.79 6.22 -5.96
N ALA A 226 15.03 5.38 -5.27
CA ALA A 226 15.01 3.93 -5.49
C ALA A 226 14.50 3.54 -6.90
N ARG A 227 13.82 4.46 -7.60
CA ARG A 227 13.37 4.32 -8.99
C ARG A 227 14.32 5.02 -9.98
N GLY A 228 15.46 5.50 -9.50
CA GLY A 228 16.50 6.14 -10.31
C GLY A 228 16.16 7.57 -10.76
N VAL A 229 15.17 8.22 -10.16
CA VAL A 229 14.77 9.59 -10.50
C VAL A 229 15.81 10.58 -9.97
N ASP A 230 16.19 11.56 -10.79
CA ASP A 230 17.16 12.59 -10.41
C ASP A 230 16.70 13.37 -9.16
N PRO A 231 17.58 13.64 -8.18
CA PRO A 231 17.22 14.36 -6.96
C PRO A 231 16.62 15.76 -7.19
N LEU A 232 17.04 16.49 -8.22
CA LEU A 232 16.46 17.80 -8.56
C LEU A 232 15.04 17.63 -9.08
N VAL A 233 14.77 16.61 -9.88
CA VAL A 233 13.42 16.26 -10.33
C VAL A 233 12.53 15.89 -9.15
N ALA A 234 13.02 15.03 -8.25
CA ALA A 234 12.31 14.67 -7.03
C ALA A 234 11.98 15.91 -6.17
N GLN A 235 12.90 16.87 -6.06
CA GLN A 235 12.66 18.12 -5.34
C GLN A 235 11.58 19.00 -6.00
N HIS A 236 11.49 19.02 -7.33
CA HIS A 236 10.41 19.72 -8.03
C HIS A 236 9.06 19.07 -7.81
N LEU A 237 9.00 17.73 -7.94
CA LEU A 237 7.80 16.96 -7.65
C LEU A 237 7.34 17.19 -6.20
N GLU A 238 8.26 17.24 -5.24
CA GLU A 238 7.97 17.57 -3.85
C GLU A 238 7.29 18.93 -3.68
N ARG A 239 7.77 19.97 -4.38
CA ARG A 239 7.13 21.30 -4.37
C ARG A 239 5.74 21.26 -4.98
N ALA A 240 5.55 20.52 -6.08
CA ALA A 240 4.27 20.37 -6.75
C ALA A 240 3.25 19.64 -5.85
N LEU A 241 3.65 18.52 -5.23
CA LEU A 241 2.85 17.83 -4.22
C LEU A 241 2.51 18.75 -3.06
N GLY A 242 3.44 19.59 -2.61
CA GLY A 242 3.22 20.57 -1.55
C GLY A 242 2.10 21.57 -1.84
N ALA A 243 2.06 22.09 -3.08
CA ALA A 243 1.01 22.99 -3.52
C ALA A 243 -0.37 22.29 -3.56
N VAL A 244 -0.43 21.11 -4.17
CA VAL A 244 -1.67 20.31 -4.24
C VAL A 244 -2.15 19.93 -2.84
N ALA A 245 -1.25 19.49 -1.96
CA ALA A 245 -1.59 19.11 -0.59
C ALA A 245 -2.16 20.28 0.21
N HIS A 246 -1.59 21.48 0.04
CA HIS A 246 -2.12 22.70 0.66
C HIS A 246 -3.56 22.97 0.21
N ASP A 247 -3.78 22.99 -1.10
CA ASP A 247 -5.06 23.33 -1.71
C ASP A 247 -6.16 22.30 -1.40
N VAL A 248 -5.84 21.00 -1.51
CA VAL A 248 -6.76 19.90 -1.22
C VAL A 248 -7.13 19.85 0.26
N ALA A 249 -6.18 20.06 1.17
CA ALA A 249 -6.50 20.07 2.58
C ALA A 249 -7.33 21.28 2.99
N ALA A 250 -7.02 22.47 2.47
CA ALA A 250 -7.85 23.65 2.68
C ALA A 250 -9.26 23.47 2.08
N ALA A 251 -9.40 22.70 1.01
CA ALA A 251 -10.69 22.32 0.44
C ALA A 251 -11.46 21.33 1.32
N ALA A 252 -10.78 20.31 1.85
CA ALA A 252 -11.37 19.32 2.76
C ALA A 252 -11.93 19.98 4.04
N ASP A 253 -11.17 20.88 4.66
CA ASP A 253 -11.62 21.65 5.83
C ASP A 253 -12.88 22.47 5.53
N ARG A 254 -12.91 23.15 4.37
CA ARG A 254 -14.07 23.94 3.93
C ARG A 254 -15.28 23.05 3.66
N ALA A 255 -15.07 21.85 3.11
CA ALA A 255 -16.12 20.88 2.88
C ALA A 255 -16.71 20.36 4.21
N ASP A 256 -15.87 20.13 5.22
CA ASP A 256 -16.29 19.71 6.56
C ASP A 256 -17.04 20.81 7.32
N ALA A 257 -16.58 22.06 7.21
CA ALA A 257 -17.21 23.21 7.86
C ALA A 257 -18.63 23.52 7.35
N ALA A 258 -18.98 23.07 6.15
CA ALA A 258 -20.26 23.32 5.49
C ALA A 258 -21.30 22.19 5.69
N GLY A 259 -20.99 21.14 6.46
CA GLY A 259 -21.93 20.04 6.75
C GLY A 259 -23.10 20.43 7.68
N PRO A 260 -24.22 19.67 7.70
CA PRO A 260 -25.34 19.92 8.61
C PRO A 260 -24.85 19.74 10.06
N GLY A 261 -25.08 20.77 10.88
CA GLY A 261 -24.57 20.80 12.25
C GLY A 261 -25.23 19.79 13.19
N GLU A 262 -24.44 18.83 13.63
CA GLU A 262 -24.49 18.25 14.98
C GLU A 262 -23.03 18.08 15.44
N HIS A 263 -22.73 18.51 16.67
CA HIS A 263 -21.39 18.75 17.27
C HIS A 263 -20.77 20.14 17.05
N GLY A 264 -21.59 21.18 17.19
CA GLY A 264 -21.07 22.51 17.50
C GLY A 264 -20.44 22.57 18.90
N ILE A 265 -19.15 22.94 18.93
CA ILE A 265 -18.50 23.80 19.93
C ILE A 265 -18.23 23.17 21.33
N VAL A 266 -17.22 22.30 21.41
CA VAL A 266 -16.18 22.34 22.47
C VAL A 266 -14.85 21.90 21.84
N GLY A 267 -13.86 22.80 21.74
CA GLY A 267 -12.50 22.45 21.28
C GLY A 267 -12.15 22.78 19.82
N ARG A 268 -12.72 23.83 19.20
CA ARG A 268 -12.18 24.37 17.95
C ARG A 268 -10.77 24.90 18.20
N ASP A 269 -9.77 24.14 17.78
CA ASP A 269 -8.41 24.65 17.65
C ASP A 269 -8.39 25.63 16.46
N LEU A 270 -8.37 26.92 16.74
CA LEU A 270 -8.30 27.98 15.73
C LEU A 270 -6.95 27.98 14.98
N LEU A 271 -5.97 27.18 15.43
CA LEU A 271 -4.73 26.88 14.71
C LEU A 271 -4.89 25.64 13.78
N ALA A 272 -5.98 24.87 13.88
CA ALA A 272 -6.20 23.68 13.05
C ALA A 272 -6.41 24.02 11.58
N GLY A 273 -7.13 25.11 11.25
CA GLY A 273 -7.33 25.53 9.86
C GLY A 273 -6.05 25.95 9.13
N ALA A 274 -5.01 26.36 9.87
CA ALA A 274 -3.69 26.67 9.32
C ALA A 274 -2.76 25.43 9.28
N THR A 275 -3.15 24.32 9.91
CA THR A 275 -2.31 23.11 10.08
C THR A 275 -2.93 21.84 9.52
N ALA A 276 -4.18 21.86 9.03
CA ALA A 276 -4.87 20.69 8.49
C ALA A 276 -4.15 20.07 7.29
N GLY A 277 -3.62 20.91 6.39
CA GLY A 277 -2.77 20.43 5.28
C GLY A 277 -1.49 19.76 5.75
N ARG A 278 -0.88 20.27 6.82
CA ARG A 278 0.26 19.61 7.46
C ARG A 278 -0.15 18.33 8.17
N ARG A 279 -1.36 18.27 8.74
CA ARG A 279 -1.87 17.09 9.46
C ARG A 279 -2.14 15.93 8.51
N LEU A 280 -2.84 16.17 7.39
CA LEU A 280 -3.13 15.14 6.40
C LEU A 280 -1.85 14.68 5.68
N ALA A 281 -1.00 15.62 5.24
CA ALA A 281 0.24 15.29 4.54
C ALA A 281 1.27 14.57 5.43
N ALA A 282 1.21 14.74 6.76
CA ALA A 282 2.09 14.07 7.71
C ALA A 282 1.53 12.75 8.26
N LEU A 283 0.32 12.32 7.85
CA LEU A 283 -0.19 11.02 8.28
C LEU A 283 0.76 9.90 7.82
N PRO A 284 1.05 8.91 8.68
CA PRO A 284 1.77 7.72 8.25
C PRO A 284 1.06 7.04 7.08
N GLY A 285 1.78 6.89 5.96
CA GLY A 285 1.29 6.32 4.71
C GLY A 285 0.56 7.30 3.79
N ALA A 286 0.49 8.59 4.13
CA ALA A 286 -0.07 9.62 3.25
C ALA A 286 0.65 9.70 1.90
N GLY A 287 1.95 9.41 1.85
CA GLY A 287 2.75 9.39 0.63
C GLY A 287 2.64 8.10 -0.19
N SER A 288 2.00 7.06 0.35
CA SER A 288 1.88 5.78 -0.34
C SER A 288 1.17 5.92 -1.70
N GLY A 289 1.73 5.29 -2.74
CA GLY A 289 1.25 5.40 -4.11
C GLY A 289 1.31 6.82 -4.69
N GLY A 290 2.33 7.61 -4.32
CA GLY A 290 2.50 8.99 -4.79
C GLY A 290 1.46 9.96 -4.25
N GLY A 291 0.89 9.64 -3.08
CA GLY A 291 -0.13 10.43 -2.41
C GLY A 291 -1.56 9.95 -2.54
N LEU A 292 -1.79 8.73 -3.03
CA LEU A 292 -3.10 8.08 -2.95
C LEU A 292 -3.59 7.94 -1.50
N GLY A 293 -2.67 7.67 -0.56
CA GLY A 293 -2.99 7.68 0.87
C GLY A 293 -3.52 9.05 1.33
N PHE A 294 -2.86 10.13 0.94
CA PHE A 294 -3.32 11.49 1.23
C PHE A 294 -4.72 11.77 0.66
N ALA A 295 -4.98 11.43 -0.60
CA ALA A 295 -6.31 11.62 -1.21
C ALA A 295 -7.40 10.81 -0.51
N VAL A 296 -7.12 9.56 -0.13
CA VAL A 296 -8.06 8.73 0.65
C VAL A 296 -8.34 9.37 2.01
N ALA A 297 -7.32 9.89 2.70
CA ALA A 297 -7.51 10.60 3.96
C ALA A 297 -8.34 11.89 3.79
N ALA A 298 -8.12 12.66 2.71
CA ALA A 298 -8.90 13.86 2.40
C ALA A 298 -10.39 13.54 2.11
N LEU A 299 -10.67 12.34 1.56
CA LEU A 299 -12.04 11.83 1.39
C LEU A 299 -12.67 11.30 2.69
N GLY A 300 -11.96 11.31 3.82
CA GLY A 300 -12.43 10.77 5.10
C GLY A 300 -12.22 9.26 5.25
N GLY A 301 -11.43 8.64 4.37
CA GLY A 301 -11.02 7.25 4.48
C GLY A 301 -9.93 7.02 5.53
N ARG A 302 -9.62 5.75 5.78
CA ARG A 302 -8.60 5.34 6.76
C ARG A 302 -7.36 4.78 6.07
N LEU A 303 -6.19 5.06 6.62
CA LEU A 303 -4.93 4.46 6.19
C LEU A 303 -4.60 3.29 7.13
N VAL A 304 -4.35 2.12 6.57
CA VAL A 304 -4.01 0.90 7.32
C VAL A 304 -2.84 0.23 6.61
N PRO A 305 -1.81 -0.24 7.34
CA PRO A 305 -0.70 -0.98 6.72
C PRO A 305 -1.22 -2.17 5.91
N ALA A 306 -0.75 -2.31 4.67
CA ALA A 306 -1.24 -3.32 3.73
C ALA A 306 -1.03 -4.75 4.26
N LEU A 307 0.14 -5.04 4.83
CA LEU A 307 0.43 -6.33 5.45
C LEU A 307 -0.50 -6.66 6.60
N ARG A 308 -0.89 -5.66 7.40
CA ARG A 308 -1.88 -5.83 8.46
C ARG A 308 -3.25 -6.18 7.90
N VAL A 309 -3.68 -5.50 6.83
CA VAL A 309 -4.96 -5.81 6.16
C VAL A 309 -4.96 -7.27 5.70
N VAL A 310 -3.91 -7.71 5.00
CA VAL A 310 -3.82 -9.10 4.52
C VAL A 310 -3.76 -10.08 5.69
N ALA A 311 -2.91 -9.84 6.68
CA ALA A 311 -2.74 -10.72 7.83
C ALA A 311 -4.03 -10.87 8.66
N ASP A 312 -4.76 -9.78 8.88
CA ASP A 312 -6.06 -9.80 9.55
C ASP A 312 -7.09 -10.59 8.71
N ASP A 313 -7.18 -10.31 7.41
CA ASP A 313 -8.17 -10.94 6.53
C ASP A 313 -7.91 -12.44 6.29
N VAL A 314 -6.66 -12.90 6.23
CA VAL A 314 -6.31 -14.34 6.07
C VAL A 314 -6.27 -15.13 7.38
N GLY A 315 -6.60 -14.48 8.50
CA GLY A 315 -6.64 -15.09 9.83
C GLY A 315 -5.27 -15.51 10.36
N LEU A 316 -4.22 -14.71 10.10
CA LEU A 316 -2.85 -15.06 10.46
C LEU A 316 -2.69 -15.35 11.97
N ASP A 317 -3.32 -14.56 12.83
CA ASP A 317 -3.24 -14.74 14.30
C ASP A 317 -3.79 -16.11 14.76
N ALA A 318 -4.86 -16.58 14.14
CA ALA A 318 -5.43 -17.90 14.45
C ALA A 318 -4.48 -19.04 14.04
N ARG A 319 -3.85 -18.89 12.86
CA ARG A 319 -2.86 -19.86 12.37
C ARG A 319 -1.57 -19.85 13.19
N LEU A 320 -1.14 -18.66 13.65
CA LEU A 320 -0.02 -18.52 14.57
C LEU A 320 -0.29 -19.25 15.90
N ALA A 321 -1.49 -19.13 16.46
CA ALA A 321 -1.84 -19.84 17.71
C ALA A 321 -1.69 -21.38 17.61
N ASP A 322 -1.75 -21.92 16.39
CA ASP A 322 -1.56 -23.34 16.10
C ASP A 322 -0.13 -23.70 15.64
N ALA A 323 0.79 -22.75 15.53
CA ALA A 323 2.16 -23.02 15.10
C ALA A 323 3.09 -23.33 16.29
N ASP A 324 4.18 -24.05 16.04
CA ASP A 324 5.30 -24.24 16.98
C ASP A 324 6.50 -23.33 16.63
N VAL A 325 6.64 -22.97 15.35
CA VAL A 325 7.62 -22.01 14.82
C VAL A 325 7.03 -21.25 13.65
N VAL A 326 7.51 -20.02 13.45
CA VAL A 326 7.21 -19.23 12.26
C VAL A 326 8.47 -19.09 11.43
N VAL A 327 8.37 -19.40 10.13
CA VAL A 327 9.44 -19.21 9.16
C VAL A 327 9.02 -18.12 8.20
N VAL A 328 9.85 -17.09 8.04
CA VAL A 328 9.63 -15.99 7.10
C VAL A 328 10.66 -16.08 5.99
N LEU A 329 10.20 -16.27 4.76
CA LEU A 329 11.01 -16.17 3.55
C LEU A 329 11.09 -14.71 3.09
N ALA A 330 12.30 -14.21 2.89
CA ALA A 330 12.54 -12.86 2.37
C ALA A 330 13.62 -12.87 1.30
N ASP A 331 13.66 -11.84 0.46
CA ASP A 331 14.83 -11.64 -0.41
C ASP A 331 16.00 -11.10 0.43
N GLU A 332 15.82 -9.99 1.14
CA GLU A 332 16.83 -9.41 2.02
C GLU A 332 16.24 -9.08 3.39
N LEU A 333 16.92 -9.50 4.47
CA LEU A 333 16.64 -9.01 5.81
C LEU A 333 17.44 -7.73 6.06
N GLY A 334 16.81 -6.59 5.78
CA GLY A 334 17.36 -5.25 5.93
C GLY A 334 16.40 -4.27 6.64
N ALA A 335 16.67 -2.97 6.52
CA ALA A 335 15.92 -1.92 7.22
C ALA A 335 14.41 -1.93 6.91
N HIS A 336 14.03 -2.20 5.65
CA HIS A 336 12.62 -2.28 5.25
C HIS A 336 11.88 -3.41 5.97
N GLU A 337 12.39 -4.65 5.90
CA GLU A 337 11.79 -5.82 6.55
C GLU A 337 11.70 -5.69 8.08
N LEU A 338 12.67 -5.01 8.70
CA LEU A 338 12.66 -4.76 10.14
C LEU A 338 11.75 -3.59 10.57
N GLY A 339 11.54 -2.61 9.68
CA GLY A 339 10.77 -1.40 9.97
C GLY A 339 9.27 -1.56 9.72
N GLU A 340 8.91 -1.91 8.49
CA GLU A 340 7.50 -1.94 8.02
C GLU A 340 7.16 -3.12 7.10
N GLY A 341 8.14 -3.98 6.81
CA GLY A 341 7.97 -5.15 5.95
C GLY A 341 7.37 -6.37 6.65
N THR A 342 7.38 -7.49 5.92
CA THR A 342 6.71 -8.74 6.32
C THR A 342 7.27 -9.31 7.60
N VAL A 343 8.59 -9.27 7.78
CA VAL A 343 9.27 -9.77 8.98
C VAL A 343 8.80 -9.01 10.22
N ARG A 344 8.71 -7.68 10.17
CA ARG A 344 8.22 -6.86 11.29
C ARG A 344 6.78 -7.21 11.67
N GLU A 345 5.89 -7.28 10.68
CA GLU A 345 4.47 -7.59 10.90
C GLU A 345 4.31 -8.98 11.55
N VAL A 346 4.96 -9.99 10.96
CA VAL A 346 4.89 -11.37 11.44
C VAL A 346 5.50 -11.50 12.82
N ALA A 347 6.67 -10.91 13.07
CA ALA A 347 7.34 -10.99 14.37
C ALA A 347 6.53 -10.31 15.48
N GLY A 348 5.92 -9.14 15.19
CA GLY A 348 5.04 -8.46 16.14
C GLY A 348 3.82 -9.29 16.53
N ARG A 349 3.23 -10.03 15.59
CA ARG A 349 2.11 -10.93 15.86
C ARG A 349 2.54 -12.18 16.61
N ALA A 350 3.59 -12.86 16.12
CA ALA A 350 4.13 -14.07 16.71
C ALA A 350 4.57 -13.89 18.17
N ALA A 351 5.10 -12.72 18.52
CA ALA A 351 5.47 -12.37 19.90
C ALA A 351 4.28 -12.47 20.88
N ARG A 352 3.04 -12.17 20.44
CA ARG A 352 1.82 -12.31 21.26
C ARG A 352 1.49 -13.75 21.61
N HIS A 353 2.02 -14.69 20.82
CA HIS A 353 1.89 -16.13 21.01
C HIS A 353 3.17 -16.77 21.57
N ALA A 354 4.19 -15.97 21.91
CA ALA A 354 5.51 -16.43 22.34
C ALA A 354 6.19 -17.42 21.36
N LEU A 355 5.95 -17.25 20.06
CA LEU A 355 6.49 -18.14 19.04
C LEU A 355 7.88 -17.71 18.57
N PRO A 356 8.81 -18.67 18.37
CA PRO A 356 10.07 -18.37 17.72
C PRO A 356 9.86 -18.00 16.25
N VAL A 357 10.54 -16.95 15.82
CA VAL A 357 10.49 -16.44 14.44
C VAL A 357 11.85 -16.61 13.80
N VAL A 358 11.87 -17.32 12.68
CA VAL A 358 13.07 -17.64 11.91
C VAL A 358 12.98 -17.03 10.53
N VAL A 359 13.98 -16.24 10.15
CA VAL A 359 14.06 -15.67 8.80
C VAL A 359 15.03 -16.48 7.96
N VAL A 360 14.59 -16.86 6.76
CA VAL A 360 15.46 -17.41 5.70
C VAL A 360 15.46 -16.42 4.56
N ALA A 361 16.63 -15.88 4.21
CA ALA A 361 16.75 -14.82 3.21
C ALA A 361 17.95 -15.01 2.29
N ARG A 362 17.94 -14.38 1.11
CA ARG A 362 19.11 -14.38 0.20
C ARG A 362 20.27 -13.68 0.88
N ALA A 363 19.99 -12.51 1.43
CA ALA A 363 20.94 -11.70 2.15
C ALA A 363 20.40 -11.30 3.54
N VAL A 364 21.30 -11.21 4.51
CA VAL A 364 21.01 -10.64 5.83
C VAL A 364 21.98 -9.49 6.06
N VAL A 365 21.46 -8.27 5.94
CA VAL A 365 22.23 -7.03 6.13
C VAL A 365 22.05 -6.52 7.57
N ALA A 366 20.89 -6.80 8.18
CA ALA A 366 20.61 -6.47 9.57
C ALA A 366 21.62 -7.09 10.55
N GLY A 367 22.13 -6.28 11.47
CA GLY A 367 23.02 -6.73 12.54
C GLY A 367 22.28 -7.53 13.61
N ARG A 368 23.01 -8.35 14.37
CA ARG A 368 22.43 -9.21 15.44
C ARG A 368 21.61 -8.44 16.48
N ARG A 369 21.98 -7.20 16.79
CA ARG A 369 21.23 -6.34 17.72
C ARG A 369 19.88 -5.93 17.16
N GLU A 370 19.82 -5.60 15.88
CA GLU A 370 18.58 -5.22 15.21
C GLU A 370 17.65 -6.43 15.08
N GLN A 371 18.20 -7.59 14.73
CA GLN A 371 17.45 -8.86 14.70
C GLN A 371 16.84 -9.19 16.07
N ALA A 372 17.62 -9.08 17.15
CA ALA A 372 17.14 -9.33 18.50
C ALA A 372 16.07 -8.29 18.93
N ALA A 373 16.26 -7.02 18.59
CA ALA A 373 15.28 -5.97 18.86
C ALA A 373 13.96 -6.17 18.12
N ALA A 374 14.00 -6.77 16.93
CA ALA A 374 12.82 -7.17 16.17
C ALA A 374 12.16 -8.47 16.67
N GLY A 375 12.75 -9.14 17.67
CA GLY A 375 12.19 -10.38 18.26
C GLY A 375 12.51 -11.64 17.46
N LEU A 376 13.53 -11.61 16.58
CA LEU A 376 13.89 -12.77 15.76
C LEU A 376 14.70 -13.78 16.56
N SER A 377 14.34 -15.06 16.44
CA SER A 377 15.05 -16.17 17.09
C SER A 377 16.22 -16.69 16.25
N GLY A 378 16.19 -16.48 14.93
CA GLY A 378 17.29 -16.76 14.03
C GLY A 378 17.09 -16.13 12.65
N ALA A 379 18.20 -15.77 12.00
CA ALA A 379 18.21 -15.31 10.62
C ALA A 379 19.33 -16.01 9.85
N TYR A 380 19.01 -16.53 8.67
CA TYR A 380 19.91 -17.37 7.89
C TYR A 380 19.96 -16.89 6.45
N ALA A 381 21.16 -16.64 5.94
CA ALA A 381 21.40 -16.18 4.58
C ALA A 381 21.93 -17.32 3.69
N TRP A 382 21.41 -17.49 2.47
CA TRP A 382 22.00 -18.44 1.51
C TRP A 382 23.07 -17.83 0.61
N GLY A 383 23.09 -16.50 0.44
CA GLY A 383 24.08 -15.81 -0.39
C GLY A 383 24.13 -16.39 -1.81
N ASP A 384 25.32 -16.81 -2.24
CA ASP A 384 25.56 -17.48 -3.53
C ASP A 384 25.39 -19.02 -3.47
N GLY A 385 25.03 -19.57 -2.31
CA GLY A 385 24.82 -21.00 -2.11
C GLY A 385 23.43 -21.48 -2.50
N ASP A 386 23.20 -22.80 -2.45
CA ASP A 386 21.88 -23.39 -2.72
C ASP A 386 20.89 -23.07 -1.59
N PRO A 387 19.78 -22.35 -1.86
CA PRO A 387 18.75 -22.07 -0.86
C PRO A 387 18.15 -23.35 -0.25
N ARG A 388 18.06 -24.45 -1.01
CA ARG A 388 17.53 -25.72 -0.50
C ARG A 388 18.39 -26.28 0.62
N ASP A 389 19.69 -26.34 0.40
CA ASP A 389 20.65 -26.84 1.38
C ASP A 389 20.58 -26.04 2.69
N LEU A 390 20.38 -24.71 2.59
CA LEU A 390 20.18 -23.87 3.76
C LEU A 390 18.87 -24.21 4.47
N VAL A 391 17.74 -24.21 3.74
CA VAL A 391 16.41 -24.46 4.30
C VAL A 391 16.38 -25.82 5.00
N GLU A 392 16.91 -26.88 4.41
CA GLU A 392 16.95 -28.20 5.03
C GLU A 392 17.83 -28.23 6.29
N ARG A 393 18.95 -27.50 6.32
CA ARG A 393 19.77 -27.35 7.56
C ARG A 393 19.02 -26.61 8.66
N VAL A 394 18.34 -25.51 8.31
CA VAL A 394 17.54 -24.73 9.24
C VAL A 394 16.39 -25.59 9.76
N ALA A 395 15.67 -26.29 8.89
CA ALA A 395 14.60 -27.21 9.25
C ALA A 395 15.08 -28.27 10.24
N ARG A 396 16.23 -28.93 10.01
CA ARG A 396 16.81 -29.88 10.98
C ARG A 396 17.15 -29.26 12.34
N THR A 397 17.52 -27.98 12.38
CA THR A 397 17.87 -27.28 13.62
C THR A 397 16.61 -26.97 14.43
N TRP A 398 15.57 -26.49 13.77
CA TRP A 398 14.34 -26.03 14.43
C TRP A 398 13.31 -27.14 14.64
N SER A 399 13.44 -28.29 13.96
CA SER A 399 12.56 -29.47 14.13
C SER A 399 12.99 -30.50 15.16
N ARG A 400 14.19 -30.36 15.72
CA ARG A 400 14.68 -31.24 16.79
C ARG A 400 14.21 -30.70 18.14
N GLY A 401 12.93 -30.88 18.41
CA GLY A 401 12.29 -30.71 19.72
C GLY A 401 11.70 -32.03 20.20
#